data_AF-A0A2E9V7V4-F1
#
_entry.id   AF-A0A2E9V7V4-F1
#
_cell.length_a   1.000
_cell.length_b   1.000
_cell.length_c   1.000
_cell.angle_alpha   90.00
_cell.angle_beta   90.00
_cell.angle_gamma   90.00
#
_symmetry.space_group_name_H-M   'P 1'
#
loop_
_entity.id
_entity.type
_entity.pdbx_description
1 polymer ?
#
loop_
_entity_poly.entity_id
_entity_poly.type
_entity_poly.pdbx_seq_one_letter_code
_entity_poly.pdbx_strand_id
1 'polypeptide(L)'
;MARKKKNISIDQGWIEVKGARTHNLQDIDVEIPRGKFVVISGVSGSGKSSLAFDTLYAEGQRRYVESLSSYARQFLGQMKKPDCDSIEGLSPA
;
A
#
# COMPACT_ATOMS: atom_id res chain seq x y z
N MET A 1 -36.90 -7.21 -7.26
CA MET A 1 -36.24 -6.66 -6.05
C MET A 1 -34.97 -5.93 -6.47
N ALA A 2 -34.92 -4.60 -6.33
CA ALA A 2 -33.77 -3.79 -6.75
C ALA A 2 -32.74 -3.66 -5.62
N ARG A 3 -31.49 -4.06 -5.89
CA ARG A 3 -30.36 -3.96 -4.95
C ARG A 3 -29.95 -2.49 -4.83
N LYS A 4 -30.23 -1.85 -3.70
CA LYS A 4 -29.76 -0.49 -3.36
C LYS A 4 -28.24 -0.45 -3.54
N LYS A 5 -27.73 0.29 -4.53
CA LYS A 5 -26.29 0.58 -4.65
C LYS A 5 -25.91 1.40 -3.42
N LYS A 6 -25.14 0.83 -2.50
CA LYS A 6 -24.46 1.64 -1.47
C LYS A 6 -23.48 2.54 -2.22
N ASN A 7 -23.70 3.84 -2.19
CA ASN A 7 -22.70 4.82 -2.60
C ASN A 7 -21.58 4.78 -1.56
N ILE A 8 -20.59 3.93 -1.79
CA ILE A 8 -19.33 3.98 -1.06
C ILE A 8 -18.63 5.22 -1.61
N SER A 9 -18.54 6.28 -0.81
CA SER A 9 -17.68 7.43 -1.13
C SER A 9 -16.24 6.93 -1.11
N ILE A 10 -15.73 6.55 -2.27
CA ILE A 10 -14.33 6.18 -2.45
C ILE A 10 -13.54 7.48 -2.29
N ASP A 11 -12.73 7.57 -1.25
CA ASP A 11 -11.88 8.73 -1.00
C ASP A 11 -11.00 9.01 -2.23
N GLN A 12 -11.17 10.18 -2.84
CA GLN A 12 -10.56 10.56 -4.13
C GLN A 12 -9.15 11.17 -3.94
N GLY A 13 -8.36 10.63 -3.02
CA GLY A 13 -7.02 11.10 -2.71
C GLY A 13 -5.90 10.43 -3.53
N TRP A 14 -4.66 10.63 -3.08
CA TRP A 14 -3.46 9.98 -3.62
C TRP A 14 -2.83 9.08 -2.55
N ILE A 15 -2.15 8.03 -2.99
CA ILE A 15 -1.15 7.31 -2.20
C ILE A 15 0.19 7.92 -2.60
N GLU A 16 0.89 8.50 -1.64
CA GLU A 16 2.18 9.13 -1.86
C GLU A 16 3.24 8.28 -1.20
N VAL A 17 4.22 7.83 -1.98
CA VAL A 17 5.38 7.08 -1.50
C VAL A 17 6.59 7.99 -1.64
N LYS A 18 7.33 8.20 -0.56
CA LYS A 18 8.55 9.01 -0.53
C LYS A 18 9.78 8.18 -0.23
N GLY A 19 10.84 8.37 -1.01
CA GLY A 19 12.15 7.75 -0.82
C GLY A 19 12.11 6.22 -0.80
N ALA A 20 11.38 5.56 -1.70
CA ALA A 20 11.30 4.11 -1.70
C ALA A 20 12.63 3.47 -2.13
N ARG A 21 13.17 2.60 -1.26
CA ARG A 21 14.48 1.92 -1.42
C ARG A 21 14.39 0.40 -1.24
N THR A 22 13.16 -0.13 -1.17
CA THR A 22 12.94 -1.56 -1.00
C THR A 22 13.51 -2.35 -2.20
N HIS A 23 14.37 -3.33 -1.91
CA HIS A 23 15.14 -4.10 -2.89
C HIS A 23 16.05 -3.25 -3.77
N ASN A 24 15.70 -3.06 -5.05
CA ASN A 24 16.53 -2.36 -6.03
C ASN A 24 15.96 -0.99 -6.42
N LEU A 25 14.95 -0.51 -5.69
CA LEU A 25 14.44 0.85 -5.85
C LEU A 25 15.52 1.86 -5.45
N GLN A 26 15.66 2.92 -6.23
CA GLN A 26 16.73 3.92 -6.09
C GLN A 26 16.18 5.22 -5.54
N ASP A 27 15.65 5.16 -4.31
CA ASP A 27 15.14 6.34 -3.59
C ASP A 27 14.07 7.11 -4.38
N ILE A 28 13.04 6.39 -4.82
CA ILE A 28 12.02 6.94 -5.73
C ILE A 28 10.83 7.51 -4.99
N ASP A 29 10.31 8.61 -5.53
CA ASP A 29 9.02 9.22 -5.14
C ASP A 29 7.94 8.85 -6.15
N VAL A 30 6.77 8.40 -5.67
CA VAL A 30 5.66 7.99 -6.54
C VAL A 30 4.32 8.43 -5.95
N GLU A 31 3.46 8.98 -6.80
CA GLU A 31 2.07 9.31 -6.48
C GLU A 31 1.11 8.41 -7.26
N ILE A 32 0.18 7.74 -6.56
CA ILE A 32 -0.76 6.78 -7.13
C ILE A 32 -2.20 7.21 -6.80
N PRO A 33 -3.08 7.42 -7.78
CA PRO A 33 -4.43 7.89 -7.51
C PRO A 33 -5.27 6.79 -6.83
N ARG A 34 -5.95 7.15 -5.73
CA ARG A 34 -6.79 6.22 -4.97
C ARG A 34 -8.13 5.97 -5.66
N GLY A 35 -8.67 4.77 -5.43
CA GLY A 35 -9.95 4.36 -6.02
C GLY A 35 -9.92 4.24 -7.55
N LYS A 36 -8.74 4.17 -8.15
CA LYS A 36 -8.55 3.95 -9.59
C LYS A 36 -7.92 2.57 -9.84
N PHE A 37 -8.15 2.05 -11.05
CA PHE A 37 -7.44 0.89 -11.54
C PHE A 37 -6.10 1.35 -12.14
N VAL A 38 -5.01 1.15 -11.43
CA VAL A 38 -3.67 1.61 -11.82
C VAL A 38 -2.82 0.41 -12.22
N VAL A 39 -2.10 0.54 -13.33
CA VAL A 39 -1.17 -0.47 -13.84
C VAL A 39 0.26 0.03 -13.70
N ILE A 40 1.10 -0.74 -13.01
CA ILE A 40 2.55 -0.50 -12.92
C ILE A 40 3.22 -1.39 -13.97
N SER A 41 3.88 -0.78 -14.96
CA SER A 41 4.52 -1.46 -16.09
C SER A 41 5.97 -1.03 -16.28
N GLY A 42 6.72 -1.76 -17.11
CA GLY A 42 8.16 -1.58 -17.31
C GLY A 42 8.93 -2.91 -17.50
N VAL A 43 10.18 -2.80 -17.96
CA VAL A 43 11.05 -3.95 -18.28
C VAL A 43 11.32 -4.86 -17.08
N SER A 44 11.67 -6.13 -17.30
CA SER A 44 12.05 -7.04 -16.20
C SER A 44 13.19 -6.44 -15.37
N GLY A 45 13.13 -6.58 -14.04
CA GLY A 45 14.11 -6.01 -13.12
C GLY A 45 13.96 -4.52 -12.81
N SER A 46 13.00 -3.79 -13.42
CA SER A 46 12.84 -2.34 -13.18
C SER A 46 12.28 -1.94 -11.81
N GLY A 47 12.07 -2.88 -10.88
CA GLY A 47 11.53 -2.59 -9.54
C GLY A 47 10.00 -2.56 -9.41
N LYS A 48 9.24 -2.95 -10.44
CA LYS A 48 7.74 -2.97 -10.39
C LYS A 48 7.21 -3.79 -9.22
N SER A 49 7.68 -5.02 -9.09
CA SER A 49 7.24 -5.91 -8.01
C SER A 49 7.69 -5.39 -6.65
N SER A 50 8.87 -4.77 -6.59
CA SER A 50 9.39 -4.14 -5.38
C SER A 50 8.53 -2.98 -4.92
N LEU A 51 8.04 -2.15 -5.84
CA LEU A 51 7.09 -1.07 -5.52
C LEU A 51 5.69 -1.62 -5.18
N ALA A 52 5.14 -2.51 -6.00
CA ALA A 52 3.77 -2.97 -5.88
C ALA A 52 3.55 -3.91 -4.68
N PHE A 53 4.39 -4.94 -4.56
CA PHE A 53 4.23 -6.00 -3.57
C PHE A 53 5.07 -5.74 -2.32
N ASP A 54 6.38 -5.52 -2.51
CA ASP A 54 7.29 -5.46 -1.37
C ASP A 54 7.21 -4.13 -0.62
N THR A 55 6.69 -3.07 -1.25
CA THR A 55 6.49 -1.75 -0.64
C THR A 55 5.02 -1.48 -0.32
N LEU A 56 4.17 -1.29 -1.34
CA LEU A 56 2.79 -0.84 -1.15
C LEU A 56 1.92 -1.89 -0.45
N TYR A 57 1.93 -3.12 -0.96
CA TYR A 57 1.13 -4.20 -0.37
C TYR A 57 1.62 -4.57 1.03
N ALA A 58 2.93 -4.71 1.22
CA ALA A 58 3.53 -5.01 2.53
C ALA A 58 3.15 -3.95 3.58
N GLU A 59 3.26 -2.66 3.24
CA GLU A 59 2.89 -1.58 4.16
C GLU A 59 1.38 -1.55 4.45
N GLY A 60 0.54 -1.73 3.43
CA GLY A 60 -0.91 -1.79 3.60
C GLY A 60 -1.33 -2.93 4.52
N GLN A 61 -0.74 -4.11 4.34
CA GLN A 61 -0.96 -5.25 5.22
C GLN A 61 -0.47 -4.94 6.64
N ARG A 62 0.70 -4.31 6.79
CA ARG A 62 1.30 -4.00 8.10
C ARG A 62 0.39 -3.07 8.90
N ARG A 63 -0.06 -1.97 8.30
CA ARG A 63 -1.00 -1.03 8.91
C ARG A 63 -2.32 -1.71 9.27
N TYR A 64 -2.82 -2.60 8.41
CA TYR A 64 -4.04 -3.34 8.69
C TYR A 64 -3.91 -4.19 9.95
N VAL A 65 -2.83 -4.97 10.08
CA VAL A 65 -2.57 -5.77 11.28
C VAL A 65 -2.37 -4.88 12.51
N GLU A 66 -1.71 -3.73 12.36
CA GLU A 66 -1.53 -2.74 13.42
C GLU A 66 -2.82 -2.04 13.85
N SER A 67 -3.88 -2.07 13.04
CA SER A 67 -5.20 -1.55 13.41
C SER A 67 -6.04 -2.54 14.24
N LEU A 68 -5.64 -3.82 14.30
CA LEU A 68 -6.35 -4.86 15.05
C LEU A 68 -6.06 -4.81 16.55
N SER A 69 -6.86 -5.51 17.36
CA SER A 69 -6.64 -5.62 18.81
C SER A 69 -5.31 -6.30 19.14
N SER A 70 -4.74 -5.99 20.30
CA SER A 70 -3.52 -6.62 20.81
C SER A 70 -3.61 -8.15 20.87
N TYR A 71 -4.79 -8.68 21.22
CA TYR A 71 -5.08 -10.11 21.22
C TYR A 71 -4.98 -10.72 19.81
N ALA A 72 -5.57 -10.08 18.81
CA ALA A 72 -5.52 -10.57 17.44
C ALA A 72 -4.08 -10.57 16.88
N ARG A 73 -3.27 -9.57 17.24
CA ARG A 73 -1.86 -9.48 16.82
C ARG A 73 -0.98 -10.61 17.35
N GLN A 74 -1.35 -11.27 18.46
CA GLN A 74 -0.56 -12.38 19.01
C GLN A 74 -0.50 -13.58 18.06
N PHE A 75 -1.50 -13.74 17.20
CA PHE A 75 -1.58 -14.84 16.22
C PHE A 75 -1.15 -14.42 14.81
N LEU A 76 -0.91 -13.12 14.61
CA LEU A 76 -0.50 -12.57 13.33
C LEU A 76 1.00 -12.31 13.38
N GLY A 77 1.74 -12.89 12.46
CA GLY A 77 3.21 -12.75 12.42
C GLY A 77 3.65 -11.29 12.31
N GLN A 78 4.85 -10.99 12.80
CA GLN A 78 5.48 -9.69 12.57
C GLN A 78 5.70 -9.48 11.07
N MET A 79 5.29 -8.31 10.57
CA MET A 79 5.51 -7.96 9.18
C MET A 79 6.62 -6.93 9.06
N LYS A 80 7.53 -7.20 8.14
CA LYS A 80 8.69 -6.34 7.88
C LYS A 80 8.19 -5.03 7.29
N LYS A 81 8.57 -3.91 7.90
CA LYS A 81 8.34 -2.57 7.35
C LYS A 81 9.21 -2.41 6.09
N PRO A 82 8.65 -1.94 4.97
CA PRO A 82 9.45 -1.64 3.79
C PRO A 82 10.42 -0.47 4.04
N ASP A 83 11.49 -0.42 3.25
CA ASP A 83 12.44 0.69 3.28
C ASP A 83 11.92 1.82 2.39
N CYS A 84 11.39 2.86 3.04
CA CYS A 84 10.92 4.11 2.47
C CYS A 84 10.88 5.19 3.56
N ASP A 85 10.90 6.47 3.18
CA ASP A 85 10.80 7.58 4.13
C ASP A 85 9.39 7.72 4.69
N SER A 86 8.39 7.76 3.80
CA SER A 86 6.98 7.79 4.19
C SER A 86 6.07 7.18 3.14
N ILE A 87 4.91 6.70 3.59
CA ILE A 87 3.80 6.35 2.70
C ILE A 87 2.51 6.96 3.25
N GLU A 88 1.87 7.83 2.49
CA GLU A 88 0.62 8.49 2.85
C GLU A 88 -0.54 7.99 2.01
N GLY A 89 -1.78 8.21 2.47
CA GLY A 89 -2.99 7.76 1.76
C GLY A 89 -3.22 6.24 1.73
N LEU A 90 -2.37 5.42 2.36
CA LEU A 90 -2.66 3.99 2.61
C LEU A 90 -3.51 3.81 3.86
N SER A 91 -4.67 3.19 3.68
CA SER A 91 -5.52 2.71 4.77
C SER A 91 -4.97 1.42 5.40
N PRO A 92 -5.30 1.11 6.67
CA PRO A 92 -6.04 1.92 7.62
C PRO A 92 -5.12 2.87 8.40
N ALA A 93 -5.35 4.16 8.23
CA ALA A 93 -4.89 5.27 9.05
C ALA A 93 -5.91 6.39 8.88
#